data_AF-A0A8T3NIE4-F1
#
_entry.id   AF-A0A8T3NIE4-F1
#
_cell.length_a   1.000
_cell.length_b   1.000
_cell.length_c   1.000
_cell.angle_alpha   90.00
_cell.angle_beta   90.00
_cell.angle_gamma   90.00
#
_symmetry.space_group_name_H-M   'P 1'
#
loop_
_entity.id
_entity.type
_entity.pdbx_description
1 polymer ?
#
loop_
_entity_poly.entity_id
_entity_poly.type
_entity_poly.pdbx_seq_one_letter_code
_entity_poly.pdbx_strand_id
1 'polypeptide(L)'
;MDHEARAAGWAFIGVLGGFKVGTALLIFWLQPSVPAAAFLLGVHWYWVLVPLVALGVPTLFWLRLVRVRSKRERLIRAEWLVEPGLEWKPGSTHGRM
;
A
#
# COMPACT_ATOMS: atom_id res chain seq x y z
N MET A 1 7.70 -23.77 12.05
CA MET A 1 6.41 -24.31 11.59
C MET A 1 6.70 -25.45 10.66
N ASP A 2 6.09 -26.61 10.91
CA ASP A 2 6.27 -27.80 10.09
C ASP A 2 5.73 -27.56 8.69
N HIS A 3 6.43 -28.06 7.67
CA HIS A 3 6.06 -27.83 6.27
C HIS A 3 4.63 -28.31 5.96
N GLU A 4 4.23 -29.41 6.62
CA GLU A 4 2.88 -29.97 6.56
C GLU A 4 1.83 -29.03 7.14
N ALA A 5 2.10 -28.41 8.29
CA ALA A 5 1.19 -27.44 8.90
C ALA A 5 0.99 -26.21 8.00
N ARG A 6 2.05 -25.74 7.33
CA ARG A 6 1.95 -24.65 6.35
C ARG A 6 1.11 -25.06 5.14
N ALA A 7 1.32 -26.26 4.59
CA ALA A 7 0.56 -26.77 3.46
C ALA A 7 -0.93 -26.94 3.82
N ALA A 8 -1.23 -27.50 4.98
CA ALA A 8 -2.59 -27.63 5.49
C ALA A 8 -3.26 -26.25 5.69
N GLY A 9 -2.51 -25.26 6.23
CA GLY A 9 -3.00 -23.89 6.36
C GLY A 9 -3.39 -23.27 5.02
N TRP A 10 -2.55 -23.42 3.98
CA TRP A 10 -2.87 -22.93 2.64
C TRP A 10 -4.05 -23.65 2.00
N ALA A 11 -4.15 -24.97 2.18
CA ALA A 11 -5.30 -25.74 1.72
C ALA A 11 -6.59 -25.26 2.39
N PHE A 12 -6.57 -25.00 3.70
CA PHE A 12 -7.72 -24.50 4.45
C PHE A 12 -8.15 -23.12 3.96
N ILE A 13 -7.20 -22.19 3.77
CA ILE A 13 -7.48 -20.86 3.19
C ILE A 13 -8.08 -21.01 1.78
N GLY A 14 -7.53 -21.90 0.96
CA GLY A 14 -8.02 -22.17 -0.40
C GLY A 14 -9.45 -22.70 -0.42
N VAL A 15 -9.76 -23.70 0.42
CA VAL A 15 -11.12 -24.26 0.54
C VAL A 15 -12.10 -23.21 1.06
N LEU A 16 -11.72 -22.46 2.10
CA LEU A 16 -12.55 -21.40 2.67
C LEU A 16 -12.87 -20.31 1.63
N GLY A 17 -11.85 -19.85 0.90
CA GLY A 17 -12.02 -18.86 -0.17
C GLY A 17 -12.86 -19.39 -1.32
N GLY A 18 -12.58 -20.61 -1.79
CA GLY A 18 -13.32 -21.26 -2.87
C GLY A 18 -14.79 -21.49 -2.53
N PHE A 19 -15.09 -22.01 -1.32
CA PHE A 19 -16.45 -22.20 -0.85
C PHE A 19 -17.23 -20.88 -0.77
N LYS A 20 -16.59 -19.83 -0.24
CA LYS A 20 -17.21 -18.50 -0.10
C LYS A 20 -17.55 -17.89 -1.45
N VAL A 21 -16.57 -17.85 -2.37
CA VAL A 21 -16.75 -17.30 -3.73
C VAL A 21 -17.78 -18.14 -4.50
N GLY A 22 -17.68 -19.46 -4.45
CA GLY A 22 -18.62 -20.37 -5.10
C GLY A 22 -20.05 -20.16 -4.61
N THR A 23 -20.25 -20.02 -3.30
CA THR A 23 -21.56 -19.77 -2.71
C THR A 23 -22.10 -18.39 -3.10
N ALA A 24 -21.28 -17.34 -3.06
CA ALA A 24 -21.69 -16.00 -3.48
C ALA A 24 -22.08 -15.96 -4.97
N LEU A 25 -21.31 -16.62 -5.83
CA LEU A 25 -21.63 -16.76 -7.25
C LEU A 25 -22.90 -17.56 -7.46
N LEU A 26 -23.12 -18.65 -6.71
CA LEU A 26 -24.33 -19.45 -6.80
C LEU A 26 -25.58 -18.64 -6.40
N ILE A 27 -25.51 -17.90 -5.30
CA ILE A 27 -26.60 -17.01 -4.85
C ILE A 27 -26.90 -15.97 -5.92
N PHE A 28 -25.86 -15.33 -6.46
CA PHE A 28 -26.03 -14.32 -7.50
C PHE A 28 -26.58 -14.93 -8.80
N TRP A 29 -26.15 -16.14 -9.16
CA TRP A 29 -26.64 -16.86 -10.35
C TRP A 29 -28.11 -17.26 -10.21
N LEU A 30 -28.55 -17.64 -9.00
CA LEU A 30 -29.94 -17.99 -8.73
C LEU A 30 -30.88 -16.77 -8.80
N GLN A 31 -30.42 -15.59 -8.36
CA GLN A 31 -31.19 -14.36 -8.42
C GLN A 31 -30.32 -13.15 -8.82
N PRO A 32 -29.97 -13.02 -10.12
CA PRO A 32 -29.08 -11.98 -10.60
C PRO A 32 -29.81 -10.63 -10.59
N SER A 33 -29.63 -9.87 -9.51
CA SER A 33 -30.26 -8.58 -9.31
C SER A 33 -29.32 -7.60 -8.63
N VAL A 34 -29.50 -6.31 -8.91
CA VAL A 34 -28.71 -5.23 -8.28
C VAL A 34 -28.82 -5.26 -6.75
N PRO A 35 -30.01 -5.46 -6.14
CA PRO A 35 -30.12 -5.61 -4.70
C PRO A 35 -29.35 -6.82 -4.15
N ALA A 36 -29.37 -7.97 -4.87
CA ALA A 36 -28.60 -9.14 -4.47
C ALA A 36 -27.08 -8.88 -4.54
N ALA A 37 -26.60 -8.20 -5.58
CA ALA A 37 -25.19 -7.80 -5.68
C ALA A 37 -24.79 -6.86 -4.53
N ALA A 38 -25.60 -5.84 -4.23
CA ALA A 38 -25.35 -4.91 -3.14
C ALA A 38 -25.34 -5.61 -1.78
N PHE A 39 -26.28 -6.53 -1.54
CA PHE A 39 -26.32 -7.35 -0.33
C PHE A 39 -25.10 -8.25 -0.20
N LEU A 40 -24.72 -8.96 -1.26
CA LEU A 40 -23.54 -9.82 -1.26
C LEU A 40 -22.26 -9.02 -0.99
N LEU A 41 -22.07 -7.87 -1.65
CA LEU A 41 -20.93 -6.99 -1.38
C LEU A 41 -20.95 -6.44 0.05
N GLY A 42 -22.12 -6.02 0.53
CA GLY A 42 -22.32 -5.49 1.88
C GLY A 42 -22.07 -6.52 2.98
N VAL A 43 -22.36 -7.81 2.75
CA VAL A 43 -22.05 -8.89 3.70
C VAL A 43 -20.57 -9.28 3.63
N HIS A 44 -19.91 -9.12 2.48
CA HIS A 44 -18.54 -9.58 2.26
C HIS A 44 -17.48 -8.46 2.34
N TRP A 45 -17.85 -7.24 2.70
CA TRP A 45 -16.96 -6.07 2.73
C TRP A 45 -15.64 -6.32 3.49
N TYR A 46 -15.68 -7.04 4.62
CA TYR A 46 -14.52 -7.30 5.46
C TYR A 46 -13.48 -8.18 4.76
N TRP A 47 -13.88 -9.06 3.84
CA TRP A 47 -12.93 -9.86 3.04
C TRP A 47 -12.09 -9.01 2.11
N VAL A 48 -12.58 -7.84 1.71
CA VAL A 48 -11.81 -6.88 0.91
C VAL A 48 -11.05 -5.93 1.82
N LEU A 49 -11.71 -5.40 2.86
CA LEU A 49 -11.10 -4.40 3.74
C LEU A 49 -9.92 -4.95 4.53
N VAL A 50 -10.02 -6.16 5.10
CA VAL A 50 -8.95 -6.75 5.91
C VAL A 50 -7.64 -6.90 5.13
N PRO A 51 -7.59 -7.58 3.96
CA PRO A 51 -6.36 -7.67 3.19
C PRO A 51 -5.91 -6.30 2.66
N LEU A 52 -6.84 -5.41 2.30
CA LEU A 52 -6.51 -4.05 1.89
C LEU A 52 -5.77 -3.28 2.98
N VAL A 53 -6.21 -3.38 4.25
CA VAL A 53 -5.54 -2.75 5.38
C VAL A 53 -4.23 -3.47 5.71
N ALA A 54 -4.25 -4.81 5.76
CA ALA A 54 -3.08 -5.62 6.09
C ALA A 54 -1.91 -5.41 5.12
N LEU A 55 -2.19 -5.21 3.83
CA LEU A 55 -1.18 -4.90 2.81
C LEU A 55 -0.96 -3.39 2.66
N GLY A 56 -2.01 -2.59 2.76
CA GLY A 56 -1.96 -1.14 2.53
C GLY A 56 -1.13 -0.40 3.58
N VAL A 57 -1.29 -0.72 4.86
CA VAL A 57 -0.53 -0.07 5.95
C VAL A 57 1.00 -0.26 5.78
N PRO A 58 1.54 -1.48 5.66
CA PRO A 58 2.98 -1.67 5.48
C PRO A 58 3.46 -1.09 4.14
N THR A 59 2.65 -1.18 3.08
CA THR A 59 3.01 -0.59 1.78
C THR A 59 3.13 0.94 1.88
N LEU A 60 2.17 1.62 2.49
CA LEU A 60 2.20 3.07 2.69
C LEU A 60 3.39 3.49 3.58
N PHE A 61 3.65 2.73 4.63
CA PHE A 61 4.82 2.94 5.48
C PHE A 61 6.12 2.83 4.70
N TRP A 62 6.27 1.78 3.88
CA TRP A 62 7.45 1.57 3.05
C TRP A 62 7.62 2.68 2.00
N LEU A 63 6.53 3.07 1.32
CA LEU A 63 6.54 4.18 0.37
C LEU A 63 6.95 5.50 1.03
N ARG A 64 6.48 5.76 2.25
CA ARG A 64 6.92 6.92 3.04
C ARG A 64 8.41 6.88 3.30
N LEU A 65 8.94 5.71 3.67
CA LEU A 65 10.36 5.51 3.96
C LEU A 65 11.22 5.77 2.71
N VAL A 66 10.82 5.22 1.56
CA VAL A 66 11.49 5.43 0.27
C VAL A 66 11.49 6.91 -0.12
N ARG A 67 10.36 7.61 0.03
CA ARG A 67 10.25 9.06 -0.25
C ARG A 67 11.15 9.90 0.65
N VAL A 68 11.28 9.55 1.93
CA VAL A 68 12.16 10.27 2.86
C VAL A 68 13.63 10.03 2.49
N ARG A 69 14.00 8.81 2.13
CA ARG A 69 15.37 8.46 1.69
C ARG A 69 15.76 9.21 0.42
N SER A 70 14.88 9.24 -0.59
CA SER A 70 15.16 9.97 -1.82
C SER A 70 15.29 11.48 -1.59
N LYS A 71 14.47 12.06 -0.70
CA LYS A 71 14.59 13.47 -0.30
C LYS A 71 15.92 13.75 0.40
N ARG A 72 16.36 12.85 1.29
CA ARG A 72 17.65 12.97 1.99
C ARG A 72 18.83 12.93 1.02
N GLU A 73 18.85 11.99 0.09
CA GLU A 73 19.90 11.91 -0.94
C GLU A 73 19.95 13.15 -1.84
N ARG A 74 18.79 13.77 -2.11
CA ARG A 74 18.72 15.02 -2.87
C ARG A 74 19.32 16.19 -2.10
N LEU A 75 19.05 16.28 -0.80
CA LEU A 75 19.60 17.35 0.06
C LEU A 75 21.11 17.20 0.23
N ILE A 76 21.60 15.98 0.48
CA ILE A 76 23.04 15.71 0.57
C ILE A 76 23.73 16.09 -0.74
N ARG A 77 23.18 15.69 -1.90
CA ARG A 77 23.75 16.10 -3.20
C ARG A 77 23.78 17.62 -3.40
N ALA A 78 22.81 18.35 -2.87
CA ALA A 78 22.78 19.80 -2.95
C ALA A 78 23.87 20.47 -2.06
N GLU A 79 24.21 19.88 -0.91
CA GLU A 79 25.28 20.40 -0.04
C GLU A 79 26.67 20.32 -0.70
N TRP A 80 26.92 19.30 -1.52
CA TRP A 80 28.21 19.09 -2.19
C TRP A 80 28.31 19.71 -3.59
N LEU A 81 27.18 20.17 -4.16
CA LEU A 81 27.17 21.00 -5.37
C LEU A 81 27.40 22.47 -4.97
N VAL A 82 28.62 22.78 -4.52
CA VAL A 82 29.06 24.17 -4.39
C VAL A 82 29.28 24.71 -5.80
N GLU A 83 28.51 25.73 -6.20
CA GLU A 83 28.75 26.44 -7.46
C GLU A 83 30.19 26.98 -7.45
N PRO A 84 31.07 26.56 -8.38
CA PRO A 84 32.49 26.89 -8.35
C PRO A 84 32.81 28.38 -8.54
N GLY A 85 31.79 29.24 -8.67
CA GLY A 85 31.91 30.70 -8.77
C GLY A 85 31.44 31.47 -7.53
N LEU A 86 30.96 30.79 -6.48
CA LEU A 86 30.54 31.43 -5.23
C LEU A 86 31.77 31.65 -4.34
N GLU A 87 32.69 32.50 -4.79
CA GLU A 87 33.73 33.07 -3.94
C GLU A 87 33.02 33.93 -2.89
N TRP A 88 32.97 33.42 -1.65
CA TRP A 88 32.44 34.16 -0.51
C TRP A 88 33.22 35.48 -0.37
N LYS A 89 32.59 36.60 -0.75
CA LYS A 89 33.11 37.95 -0.52
C LYS A 89 32.52 38.49 0.79
N PRO A 90 33.29 38.62 1.87
CA PRO A 90 32.84 39.29 3.08
C PRO A 90 32.70 40.78 2.80
N GLY A 91 31.50 41.22 2.40
CA GLY A 91 31.25 42.65 2.18
C GLY A 91 29.93 43.02 1.51
N SER A 92 29.16 42.08 0.94
CA SER A 92 27.88 42.43 0.30
C SER A 92 26.71 42.39 1.29
N THR A 93 26.72 43.30 2.28
CA THR A 93 25.48 43.73 2.95
C THR A 93 24.81 44.77 2.07
N HIS A 94 23.99 44.36 1.11
CA HIS A 94 22.97 45.23 0.55
C HIS A 94 21.65 44.46 0.52
N GLY A 95 20.97 44.50 1.66
CA GLY A 95 19.53 44.34 1.67
C GLY A 95 18.92 45.45 0.82
N ARG A 96 18.07 45.08 -0.13
CA ARG A 96 17.01 45.97 -0.57
C ARG A 96 15.69 45.21 -0.49
N MET A 97 14.78 45.91 0.16
CA MET A 97 13.36 45.63 0.35
C MET A 97 12.65 45.42 -0.98
#